data_AF-A0A7K0BS26-F1
#
_entry.id   AF-A0A7K0BS26-F1
#
_cell.length_a   1.000
_cell.length_b   1.000
_cell.length_c   1.000
_cell.angle_alpha   90.00
_cell.angle_beta   90.00
_cell.angle_gamma   90.00
#
_symmetry.space_group_name_H-M   'P 1'
#
loop_
_entity.id
_entity.type
_entity.pdbx_description
1 polymer ?
#
loop_
_entity_poly.entity_id
_entity_poly.type
_entity_poly.pdbx_seq_one_letter_code
_entity_poly.pdbx_strand_id
1 'polypeptide(L)'
;MTAQTPATPEISLVEAVWRYRLMSLLIVLASVLAAVAATQLLFSSVSATARFAVTDPTNNNNVLRKGVVSAQGYTTYTAQRAAFAGSAPVLARAAEIVKSRRGPALSGEALRGRVKTSSKPDGGVVLVTGTGGSGAEAALIANSVVQAYQEVTVSSDVARLDKQLKNMQATEKKITEEMAATQPGSRAHRLLAANLTKIQTQESGVLSARSNANDGVQFVDTADAADGSGSKLPQNAAIGFAIGLILACVISFLRAAARSGRGGAPAMPAAQPMMPSPALPAAPPVPAAPAISGPRLNGGAFNGNGAAPGGRAGRGKGAHARPSADGRDAQANSDLPIALWTEDRPERPERPVPGRAVPDRAVPDGGGDPTQTAEDLTGRIAESKKGEGKAGRERGAAKDDPAALIRYDLDK
;
A
#
# COMPACT_ATOMS: atom_id res chain seq x y z
N MET A 1 35.62 -68.38 -40.31
CA MET A 1 36.39 -67.17 -40.00
C MET A 1 35.40 -66.05 -39.68
N THR A 2 35.05 -65.88 -38.42
CA THR A 2 34.15 -64.82 -37.94
C THR A 2 35.00 -63.66 -37.44
N ALA A 3 34.91 -62.52 -38.10
CA ALA A 3 35.61 -61.29 -37.71
C ALA A 3 35.06 -60.81 -36.36
N GLN A 4 35.90 -60.85 -35.31
CA GLN A 4 35.65 -60.14 -34.06
C GLN A 4 35.72 -58.65 -34.34
N THR A 5 34.57 -57.98 -34.39
CA THR A 5 34.49 -56.53 -34.32
C THR A 5 35.08 -56.08 -32.97
N PRO A 6 36.09 -55.20 -32.95
CA PRO A 6 36.68 -54.75 -31.69
C PRO A 6 35.61 -54.00 -30.88
N ALA A 7 35.32 -54.52 -29.68
CA ALA A 7 34.43 -53.89 -28.72
C ALA A 7 34.97 -52.51 -28.37
N THR A 8 34.30 -51.45 -28.83
CA THR A 8 34.54 -50.10 -28.36
C THR A 8 34.29 -50.07 -26.85
N PRO A 9 35.27 -49.66 -26.03
CA PRO A 9 35.09 -49.60 -24.59
C PRO A 9 33.98 -48.59 -24.28
N GLU A 10 32.83 -49.08 -23.81
CA GLU A 10 31.79 -48.23 -23.24
C GLU A 10 32.36 -47.64 -21.94
N ILE A 11 32.92 -46.43 -22.06
CA ILE A 11 33.39 -45.67 -20.90
C ILE A 11 32.16 -45.42 -20.03
N SER A 12 32.04 -46.21 -18.96
CA SER A 12 30.94 -46.10 -18.02
C SER A 12 30.95 -44.71 -17.39
N LEU A 13 29.79 -44.04 -17.43
CA LEU A 13 29.54 -42.70 -16.89
C LEU A 13 30.07 -42.55 -15.45
N VAL A 14 30.03 -43.63 -14.68
CA VAL A 14 30.47 -43.69 -13.28
C VAL A 14 31.99 -43.49 -13.15
N GLU A 15 32.79 -44.02 -14.08
CA GLU A 15 34.25 -43.95 -13.99
C GLU A 15 34.80 -42.57 -14.40
N ALA A 16 34.12 -41.92 -15.35
CA ALA A 16 34.41 -40.53 -15.70
C ALA A 16 34.13 -39.58 -14.52
N VAL A 17 33.03 -39.80 -13.79
CA VAL A 17 32.70 -39.04 -12.56
C VAL A 17 33.75 -39.31 -11.47
N TRP A 18 34.21 -40.55 -11.34
CA TRP A 18 35.21 -40.92 -10.34
C TRP A 18 36.57 -40.26 -10.58
N ARG A 19 36.97 -40.07 -11.84
CA ARG A 19 38.27 -39.47 -12.19
C ARG A 19 38.29 -37.94 -12.02
N TYR A 20 37.13 -37.28 -12.01
CA TYR A 20 36.98 -35.82 -11.89
C TYR A 20 36.21 -35.36 -10.64
N ARG A 21 36.27 -36.15 -9.56
CA ARG A 21 35.62 -35.83 -8.27
C ARG A 21 35.92 -34.43 -7.76
N LEU A 22 37.16 -33.97 -7.90
CA LEU A 22 37.59 -32.68 -7.36
C LEU A 22 37.08 -31.50 -8.20
N MET A 23 37.08 -31.62 -9.53
CA MET A 23 36.57 -30.58 -10.43
C MET A 23 35.04 -30.48 -10.37
N SER A 24 34.33 -31.61 -10.28
CA SER A 24 32.88 -31.61 -10.10
C SER A 24 32.49 -31.02 -8.74
N LEU A 25 33.20 -31.39 -7.67
CA LEU A 25 33.00 -30.81 -6.33
C LEU A 25 33.24 -29.30 -6.32
N LEU A 26 34.28 -28.79 -7.01
CA LEU A 26 34.54 -27.36 -7.10
C LEU A 26 33.43 -26.59 -7.83
N ILE A 27 32.86 -27.15 -8.89
CA ILE A 27 31.74 -26.53 -9.62
C ILE A 27 30.49 -26.47 -8.75
N VAL A 28 30.16 -27.56 -8.06
CA VAL A 28 29.03 -27.59 -7.12
C VAL A 28 29.25 -26.57 -6.01
N LEU A 29 30.45 -26.54 -5.41
CA LEU A 29 30.80 -25.59 -4.35
C LEU A 29 30.70 -24.14 -4.83
N ALA A 30 31.23 -23.83 -6.02
CA ALA A 30 31.15 -22.50 -6.63
C ALA A 30 29.69 -22.09 -6.89
N SER A 31 28.84 -23.01 -7.35
CA SER A 31 27.40 -22.74 -7.54
C SER A 31 26.68 -22.51 -6.22
N VAL A 32 27.01 -23.27 -5.17
CA VAL A 32 26.44 -23.08 -3.83
C VAL A 32 26.87 -21.73 -3.27
N LEU A 33 28.16 -21.37 -3.38
CA LEU A 33 28.66 -20.06 -2.96
C LEU A 33 28.03 -18.91 -3.74
N ALA A 34 27.88 -19.05 -5.06
CA ALA A 34 27.20 -18.07 -5.89
C ALA A 34 25.71 -17.93 -5.50
N ALA A 35 25.03 -19.04 -5.20
CA ALA A 35 23.65 -19.01 -4.72
C ALA A 35 23.52 -18.36 -3.34
N VAL A 36 24.44 -18.63 -2.41
CA VAL A 36 24.48 -17.99 -1.09
C VAL A 36 24.76 -16.49 -1.23
N ALA A 37 25.73 -16.09 -2.05
CA ALA A 37 26.06 -14.69 -2.31
C ALA A 37 24.89 -13.95 -2.97
N ALA A 38 24.26 -14.55 -3.99
CA ALA A 38 23.07 -14.02 -4.62
C ALA A 38 21.91 -13.90 -3.63
N THR A 39 21.75 -14.88 -2.73
CA THR A 39 20.71 -14.87 -1.70
C THR A 39 20.95 -13.74 -0.70
N GLN A 40 22.18 -13.50 -0.26
CA GLN A 40 22.49 -12.38 0.63
C GLN A 40 22.27 -11.03 -0.06
N LEU A 41 22.61 -10.91 -1.35
CA LEU A 41 22.38 -9.68 -2.10
C LEU A 41 20.89 -9.41 -2.36
N LEU A 42 20.10 -10.45 -2.66
CA LEU A 42 18.69 -10.32 -3.03
C LEU A 42 17.73 -10.33 -1.82
N PHE A 43 18.11 -10.96 -0.70
CA PHE A 43 17.26 -11.16 0.47
C PHE A 43 17.86 -10.60 1.77
N SER A 44 18.78 -9.63 1.69
CA SER A 44 19.23 -8.87 2.87
C SER A 44 18.14 -8.00 3.49
N SER A 45 16.95 -7.99 2.89
CA SER A 45 15.83 -7.20 3.34
C SER A 45 14.90 -8.03 4.23
N VAL A 46 14.78 -7.60 5.48
CA VAL A 46 13.85 -8.17 6.46
C VAL A 46 12.57 -7.35 6.40
N SER A 47 11.41 -8.03 6.37
CA SER A 47 10.11 -7.37 6.38
C SER A 47 9.40 -7.59 7.72
N ALA A 48 8.75 -6.54 8.23
CA ALA A 48 7.87 -6.59 9.38
C ALA A 48 6.54 -5.91 9.04
N THR A 49 5.43 -6.44 9.54
CA THR A 49 4.09 -5.97 9.19
C THR A 49 3.37 -5.44 10.42
N ALA A 50 3.04 -4.14 10.40
CA ALA A 50 2.10 -3.54 11.33
C ALA A 50 0.69 -3.65 10.73
N ARG A 51 -0.33 -3.74 11.57
CA ARG A 51 -1.71 -3.75 11.13
C ARG A 51 -2.50 -2.73 11.91
N PHE A 52 -3.45 -2.09 11.26
CA PHE A 52 -4.38 -1.23 11.96
C PHE A 52 -5.79 -1.39 11.43
N ALA A 53 -6.76 -1.34 12.35
CA ALA A 53 -8.16 -1.43 12.03
C ALA A 53 -8.71 -0.04 11.74
N VAL A 54 -9.30 0.17 10.57
CA VAL A 54 -9.88 1.45 10.16
C VAL A 54 -11.23 1.62 10.84
N THR A 55 -11.41 2.76 11.52
CA THR A 55 -12.69 3.12 12.11
C THR A 55 -13.75 3.24 11.03
N ASP A 56 -14.80 2.44 11.18
CA ASP A 56 -15.98 2.55 10.32
C ASP A 56 -16.62 3.93 10.53
N PRO A 57 -16.67 4.79 9.50
CA PRO A 57 -17.25 6.12 9.59
C PRO A 57 -18.73 6.10 10.02
N THR A 58 -19.40 4.96 9.90
CA THR A 58 -20.82 4.81 10.28
C THR A 58 -21.05 4.37 11.71
N ASN A 59 -20.01 3.89 12.41
CA ASN A 59 -20.09 3.39 13.77
C ASN A 59 -19.95 4.51 14.83
N ASN A 60 -19.29 5.62 14.48
CA ASN A 60 -18.92 6.65 15.47
C ASN A 60 -20.08 7.44 16.11
N ASN A 61 -21.35 7.23 15.74
CA ASN A 61 -22.48 7.93 16.36
C ASN A 61 -23.80 7.13 16.43
N ASN A 62 -23.78 5.81 16.22
CA ASN A 62 -25.02 5.03 16.10
C ASN A 62 -25.25 4.00 17.20
N VAL A 63 -25.61 4.51 18.38
CA VAL A 63 -26.44 3.73 19.31
C VAL A 63 -27.87 3.55 18.74
N LEU A 64 -28.28 4.33 17.71
CA LEU A 64 -29.69 4.40 17.28
C LEU A 64 -30.00 4.27 15.76
N ARG A 65 -29.04 4.31 14.82
CA ARG A 65 -29.31 3.91 13.42
C ARG A 65 -28.46 2.72 13.01
N LYS A 66 -29.11 1.55 12.98
CA LYS A 66 -28.70 0.40 12.17
C LYS A 66 -28.88 0.73 10.68
N GLY A 67 -28.07 1.63 10.13
CA GLY A 67 -27.94 1.76 8.68
C GLY A 67 -27.02 0.64 8.21
N VAL A 68 -27.56 -0.33 7.46
CA VAL A 68 -26.76 -1.43 6.88
C VAL A 68 -25.80 -0.83 5.87
N VAL A 69 -24.57 -0.54 6.28
CA VAL A 69 -23.49 -0.29 5.33
C VAL A 69 -23.25 -1.61 4.61
N SER A 70 -23.37 -1.60 3.29
CA SER A 70 -23.03 -2.78 2.51
C SER A 70 -21.56 -3.10 2.77
N ALA A 71 -21.25 -4.37 3.06
CA ALA A 71 -19.88 -4.83 3.30
C ALA A 71 -18.90 -4.37 2.19
N GLN A 72 -19.42 -4.20 0.96
CA GLN A 72 -18.70 -3.70 -0.21
C GLN A 72 -18.22 -2.23 -0.08
N GLY A 73 -18.99 -1.36 0.58
CA GLY A 73 -18.58 0.02 0.81
C GLY A 73 -17.39 0.10 1.77
N TYR A 74 -17.40 -0.73 2.81
CA TYR A 74 -16.35 -0.78 3.82
C TYR A 74 -15.03 -1.34 3.29
N THR A 75 -15.06 -2.37 2.42
CA THR A 75 -13.85 -2.90 1.77
C THR A 75 -13.20 -1.86 0.85
N THR A 76 -14.00 -1.15 0.06
CA THR A 76 -13.53 -0.06 -0.83
C THR A 76 -12.91 1.08 -0.03
N TYR A 77 -13.56 1.48 1.07
CA TYR A 77 -13.04 2.50 1.98
C TYR A 77 -11.72 2.07 2.64
N THR A 78 -11.63 0.81 3.09
CA THR A 78 -10.40 0.26 3.68
C THR A 78 -9.26 0.26 2.66
N ALA A 79 -9.54 -0.08 1.39
CA ALA A 79 -8.56 -0.03 0.32
C ALA A 79 -8.06 1.40 0.05
N GLN A 80 -8.96 2.40 0.09
CA GLN A 80 -8.59 3.81 -0.03
C GLN A 80 -7.70 4.25 1.14
N ARG A 81 -8.00 3.82 2.38
CA ARG A 81 -7.14 4.10 3.54
C ARG A 81 -5.79 3.42 3.45
N ALA A 82 -5.72 2.20 2.92
CA ALA A 82 -4.45 1.53 2.63
C ALA A 82 -3.61 2.30 1.59
N ALA A 83 -4.24 2.80 0.52
CA ALA A 83 -3.57 3.63 -0.47
C ALA A 83 -3.09 4.97 0.14
N PHE A 84 -3.90 5.58 1.00
CA PHE A 84 -3.53 6.82 1.70
C PHE A 84 -2.35 6.61 2.66
N ALA A 85 -2.27 5.49 3.37
CA ALA A 85 -1.11 5.15 4.21
C ALA A 85 0.20 5.03 3.42
N GLY A 86 0.14 4.71 2.13
CA GLY A 86 1.30 4.70 1.22
C GLY A 86 1.55 6.04 0.50
N SER A 87 0.80 7.10 0.82
CA SER A 87 0.89 8.38 0.12
C SER A 87 2.11 9.20 0.53
N ALA A 88 2.52 10.12 -0.34
CA ALA A 88 3.67 11.01 -0.11
C ALA A 88 3.64 11.77 1.24
N PRO A 89 2.52 12.42 1.67
CA PRO A 89 2.50 13.14 2.94
C PRO A 89 2.69 12.21 4.15
N VAL A 90 2.11 11.01 4.13
CA VAL A 90 2.29 10.02 5.18
C VAL A 90 3.73 9.52 5.23
N LEU A 91 4.32 9.19 4.08
CA LEU A 91 5.71 8.72 4.03
C LEU A 91 6.73 9.82 4.39
N ALA A 92 6.46 11.09 4.02
CA ALA A 92 7.29 12.22 4.43
C ALA A 92 7.27 12.39 5.97
N ARG A 93 6.10 12.32 6.58
CA ARG A 93 5.98 12.38 8.04
C ARG A 93 6.59 11.16 8.73
N ALA A 94 6.43 9.97 8.16
CA ALA A 94 7.05 8.74 8.67
C ALA A 94 8.57 8.84 8.67
N ALA A 95 9.18 9.43 7.65
CA ALA A 95 10.63 9.66 7.60
C ALA A 95 11.13 10.53 8.76
N GLU A 96 10.38 11.57 9.13
CA GLU A 96 10.69 12.42 10.28
C GLU A 96 10.61 11.64 11.61
N ILE A 97 9.61 10.78 11.77
CA ILE A 97 9.43 9.92 12.94
C ILE A 97 10.56 8.87 13.04
N VAL A 98 10.93 8.25 11.93
CA VAL A 98 12.06 7.31 11.89
C VAL A 98 13.35 8.03 12.30
N LYS A 99 13.59 9.23 11.78
CA LYS A 99 14.76 10.05 12.13
C LYS A 99 14.77 10.43 13.62
N SER A 100 13.64 10.81 14.19
CA SER A 100 13.55 11.19 15.61
C SER A 100 13.80 10.01 16.55
N ARG A 101 13.45 8.79 16.13
CA ARG A 101 13.69 7.54 16.86
C ARG A 101 15.09 6.93 16.63
N ARG A 102 16.04 7.71 16.10
CA ARG A 102 17.42 7.25 15.77
C ARG A 102 17.46 6.11 14.75
N GLY A 103 16.43 6.01 13.90
CA GLY A 103 16.44 5.11 12.76
C GLY A 103 17.34 5.61 11.62
N PRO A 104 17.44 4.84 10.53
CA PRO A 104 18.18 5.26 9.35
C PRO A 104 17.62 6.57 8.78
N ALA A 105 18.51 7.45 8.31
CA ALA A 105 18.13 8.69 7.65
C ALA A 105 17.57 8.38 6.25
N LEU A 106 16.27 8.08 6.19
CA LEU A 106 15.55 7.79 4.96
C LEU A 106 14.75 9.02 4.52
N SER A 107 14.73 9.31 3.22
CA SER A 107 13.78 10.26 2.65
C SER A 107 12.41 9.60 2.45
N GLY A 108 11.34 10.40 2.31
CA GLY A 108 10.01 9.87 1.99
C GLY A 108 9.98 9.07 0.68
N GLU A 109 10.83 9.42 -0.29
CA GLU A 109 11.00 8.67 -1.54
C GLU A 109 11.68 7.33 -1.33
N ALA A 110 12.72 7.27 -0.49
CA ALA A 110 13.37 6.02 -0.12
C ALA A 110 12.41 5.07 0.62
N LEU A 111 11.51 5.62 1.44
CA LEU A 111 10.47 4.84 2.11
C LEU A 111 9.44 4.25 1.14
N ARG A 112 9.15 4.90 0.00
CA ARG A 112 8.21 4.37 -0.99
C ARG A 112 8.65 3.02 -1.56
N GLY A 113 9.95 2.79 -1.71
CA GLY A 113 10.49 1.48 -2.13
C GLY A 113 10.55 0.44 -1.01
N ARG A 114 10.37 0.85 0.25
CA ARG A 114 10.52 -0.01 1.44
C ARG A 114 9.21 -0.32 2.14
N VAL A 115 8.16 0.46 1.88
CA VAL A 115 6.85 0.34 2.51
C VAL A 115 5.84 -0.16 1.49
N LYS A 116 5.14 -1.24 1.83
CA LYS A 116 4.03 -1.78 1.05
C LYS A 116 2.77 -1.77 1.90
N THR A 117 1.72 -1.13 1.42
CA THR A 117 0.41 -1.11 2.07
C THR A 117 -0.58 -1.97 1.30
N SER A 118 -1.47 -2.66 2.02
CA SER A 118 -2.53 -3.48 1.43
C SER A 118 -3.71 -3.59 2.40
N SER A 119 -4.93 -3.73 1.90
CA SER A 119 -6.10 -4.04 2.72
C SER A 119 -6.38 -5.54 2.75
N LYS A 120 -6.92 -6.05 3.87
CA LYS A 120 -7.49 -7.40 3.89
C LYS A 120 -8.82 -7.43 3.12
N PRO A 121 -9.13 -8.53 2.40
CA PRO A 121 -10.41 -8.68 1.68
C PRO A 121 -11.61 -8.72 2.63
N ASP A 122 -11.42 -9.18 3.87
CA ASP A 122 -12.45 -9.21 4.92
C ASP A 122 -12.86 -7.80 5.39
N GLY A 123 -12.20 -6.75 4.88
CA GLY A 123 -12.44 -5.36 5.23
C GLY A 123 -11.82 -4.96 6.57
N GLY A 124 -11.78 -3.65 6.80
CA GLY A 124 -11.48 -3.05 8.10
C GLY A 124 -10.05 -3.13 8.59
N VAL A 125 -9.17 -3.96 8.01
CA VAL A 125 -7.76 -4.03 8.41
C VAL A 125 -6.85 -3.61 7.26
N VAL A 126 -5.99 -2.64 7.53
CA VAL A 126 -4.88 -2.24 6.67
C VAL A 126 -3.60 -2.89 7.20
N LEU A 127 -2.86 -3.54 6.32
CA LEU A 127 -1.52 -4.04 6.59
C LEU A 127 -0.49 -3.08 6.02
N VAL A 128 0.48 -2.72 6.84
CA VAL A 128 1.63 -1.89 6.49
C VAL A 128 2.88 -2.73 6.68
N THR A 129 3.48 -3.15 5.58
CA THR A 129 4.72 -3.93 5.61
C THR A 129 5.90 -3.02 5.35
N GLY A 130 6.76 -2.86 6.34
CA GLY A 130 8.04 -2.16 6.22
C GLY A 130 9.17 -3.14 5.94
N THR A 131 10.14 -2.70 5.14
CA THR A 131 11.32 -3.47 4.75
C THR A 131 12.58 -2.73 5.20
N GLY A 132 13.48 -3.40 5.94
CA GLY A 132 14.73 -2.85 6.46
C GLY A 132 15.89 -3.85 6.42
N GLY A 133 17.10 -3.44 6.83
CA GLY A 133 18.25 -4.34 6.94
C GLY A 133 18.21 -5.25 8.17
N SER A 134 17.32 -4.97 9.12
CA SER A 134 17.07 -5.79 10.31
C SER A 134 15.58 -5.82 10.65
N GLY A 135 15.14 -6.82 11.43
CA GLY A 135 13.76 -6.89 11.92
C GLY A 135 13.36 -5.67 12.74
N ALA A 136 14.26 -5.16 13.58
CA ALA A 136 14.05 -3.94 14.36
C ALA A 136 13.87 -2.69 13.47
N GLU A 137 14.68 -2.55 12.42
CA GLU A 137 14.53 -1.46 11.45
C GLU A 137 13.21 -1.58 10.68
N ALA A 138 12.87 -2.77 10.21
CA ALA A 138 11.64 -3.03 9.47
C ALA A 138 10.39 -2.73 10.32
N ALA A 139 10.38 -3.16 11.59
CA ALA A 139 9.31 -2.89 12.53
C ALA A 139 9.21 -1.39 12.85
N LEU A 140 10.36 -0.72 13.06
CA LEU A 140 10.41 0.73 13.27
C LEU A 140 9.80 1.49 12.09
N ILE A 141 10.15 1.10 10.85
CA ILE A 141 9.59 1.72 9.63
C ILE A 141 8.07 1.50 9.58
N ALA A 142 7.60 0.26 9.74
CA ALA A 142 6.17 -0.06 9.68
C ALA A 142 5.36 0.71 10.74
N ASN A 143 5.83 0.70 11.99
CA ASN A 143 5.18 1.40 13.10
C ASN A 143 5.19 2.92 12.91
N SER A 144 6.27 3.48 12.36
CA SER A 144 6.37 4.92 12.07
C SER A 144 5.40 5.35 10.97
N VAL A 145 5.13 4.51 9.98
CA VAL A 145 4.12 4.78 8.94
C VAL A 145 2.71 4.78 9.52
N VAL A 146 2.39 3.85 10.43
CA VAL A 146 1.09 3.84 11.12
C VAL A 146 0.91 5.10 11.96
N GLN A 147 1.93 5.48 12.74
CA GLN A 147 1.89 6.73 13.51
C GLN A 147 1.75 7.97 12.60
N ALA A 148 2.52 8.04 11.51
CA ALA A 148 2.42 9.12 10.55
C ALA A 148 1.03 9.20 9.90
N TYR A 149 0.42 8.05 9.60
CA TYR A 149 -0.94 7.98 9.07
C TYR A 149 -1.93 8.61 10.05
N GLN A 150 -1.83 8.30 11.34
CA GLN A 150 -2.69 8.88 12.39
C GLN A 150 -2.50 10.40 12.46
N GLU A 151 -1.25 10.88 12.56
CA GLU A 151 -0.95 12.31 12.66
C GLU A 151 -1.41 13.10 11.42
N VAL A 152 -1.20 12.55 10.23
CA VAL A 152 -1.64 13.18 8.97
C VAL A 152 -3.16 13.15 8.83
N THR A 153 -3.82 12.09 9.26
CA THR A 153 -5.28 12.00 9.24
C THR A 153 -5.90 13.07 10.15
N VAL A 154 -5.49 13.12 11.43
CA VAL A 154 -5.98 14.13 12.39
C VAL A 154 -5.72 15.54 11.89
N SER A 155 -4.50 15.84 11.43
CA SER A 155 -4.17 17.20 10.95
C SER A 155 -4.97 17.58 9.71
N SER A 156 -5.21 16.65 8.78
CA SER A 156 -6.03 16.90 7.59
C SER A 156 -7.51 17.12 7.92
N ASP A 157 -8.06 16.36 8.87
CA ASP A 157 -9.44 16.50 9.31
C ASP A 157 -9.66 17.81 10.08
N VAL A 158 -8.75 18.15 11.00
CA VAL A 158 -8.78 19.44 11.71
C VAL A 158 -8.67 20.61 10.72
N ALA A 159 -7.76 20.55 9.75
CA ALA A 159 -7.62 21.60 8.74
C ALA A 159 -8.89 21.76 7.88
N ARG A 160 -9.57 20.66 7.54
CA ARG A 160 -10.84 20.70 6.81
C ARG A 160 -11.96 21.31 7.64
N LEU A 161 -12.09 20.91 8.92
CA LEU A 161 -13.09 21.46 9.84
C LEU A 161 -12.83 22.95 10.12
N ASP A 162 -11.57 23.36 10.25
CA ASP A 162 -11.20 24.77 10.42
C ASP A 162 -11.58 25.62 9.20
N LYS A 163 -11.42 25.07 7.99
CA LYS A 163 -11.87 25.75 6.77
C LYS A 163 -13.39 25.88 6.72
N GLN A 164 -14.13 24.84 7.11
CA GLN A 164 -15.59 24.90 7.19
C GLN A 164 -16.06 25.93 8.23
N LEU A 165 -15.43 25.95 9.40
CA LEU A 165 -15.72 26.90 10.47
C LEU A 165 -15.50 28.35 9.99
N LYS A 166 -14.38 28.63 9.32
CA LYS A 166 -14.12 29.96 8.73
C LYS A 166 -15.18 30.37 7.71
N ASN A 167 -15.64 29.44 6.88
CA ASN A 167 -16.70 29.71 5.90
C ASN A 167 -18.05 29.99 6.58
N MET A 168 -18.39 29.26 7.64
CA MET A 168 -19.59 29.51 8.45
C MET A 168 -19.53 30.89 9.11
N GLN A 169 -18.41 31.24 9.75
CA GLN A 169 -18.21 32.55 10.38
C GLN A 169 -18.28 33.70 9.36
N ALA A 170 -17.75 33.51 8.14
CA ALA A 170 -17.89 34.49 7.07
C ALA A 170 -19.37 34.66 6.64
N THR A 171 -20.13 33.57 6.60
CA THR A 171 -21.56 33.58 6.27
C THR A 171 -22.38 34.22 7.39
N GLU A 172 -22.04 33.94 8.65
CA GLU A 172 -22.66 34.54 9.84
C GLU A 172 -22.51 36.07 9.84
N LYS A 173 -21.29 36.56 9.57
CA LYS A 173 -21.02 38.00 9.44
C LYS A 173 -21.88 38.64 8.35
N LYS A 174 -21.95 38.01 7.18
CA LYS A 174 -22.76 38.50 6.06
C LYS A 174 -24.25 38.56 6.41
N ILE A 175 -24.80 37.52 7.06
CA ILE A 175 -26.20 37.51 7.48
C ILE A 175 -26.46 38.60 8.53
N THR A 176 -25.52 38.80 9.45
CA THR A 176 -25.62 39.84 10.49
C THR A 176 -25.62 41.25 9.87
N GLU A 177 -24.75 41.50 8.89
CA GLU A 177 -24.72 42.74 8.12
C GLU A 177 -26.03 42.96 7.34
N GLU A 178 -26.53 41.92 6.65
CA GLU A 178 -27.82 41.97 5.95
C GLU A 178 -29.00 42.20 6.93
N MET A 179 -28.95 41.64 8.14
CA MET A 179 -29.94 41.88 9.18
C MET A 179 -29.93 43.32 9.67
N ALA A 180 -28.74 43.93 9.82
CA ALA A 180 -28.59 45.33 10.23
C ALA A 180 -29.13 46.31 9.17
N ALA A 181 -29.04 45.94 7.89
CA ALA A 181 -29.60 46.70 6.78
C ALA A 181 -31.12 46.49 6.59
N THR A 182 -31.68 45.42 7.16
CA THR A 182 -33.09 45.05 6.98
C THR A 182 -33.96 45.58 8.13
N GLN A 183 -35.14 46.13 7.81
CA GLN A 183 -36.06 46.66 8.82
C GLN A 183 -36.42 45.59 9.88
N PRO A 184 -36.20 45.87 11.19
CA PRO A 184 -36.57 44.96 12.27
C PRO A 184 -38.06 44.59 12.23
N GLY A 185 -38.38 43.32 12.52
CA GLY A 185 -39.77 42.80 12.51
C GLY A 185 -40.33 42.42 11.13
N SER A 186 -39.68 42.84 10.04
CA SER A 186 -40.04 42.41 8.69
C SER A 186 -39.93 40.89 8.53
N ARG A 187 -40.64 40.33 7.54
CA ARG A 187 -40.55 38.90 7.20
C ARG A 187 -39.12 38.50 6.81
N ALA A 188 -38.42 39.38 6.08
CA ALA A 188 -37.03 39.16 5.69
C ALA A 188 -36.10 39.07 6.91
N HIS A 189 -36.25 39.97 7.88
CA HIS A 189 -35.47 39.94 9.12
C HIS A 189 -35.67 38.62 9.90
N ARG A 190 -36.92 38.14 10.00
CA ARG A 190 -37.23 36.85 10.66
C ARG A 190 -36.60 35.65 9.95
N LEU A 191 -36.57 35.65 8.61
CA LEU A 191 -35.90 34.60 7.83
C LEU A 191 -34.39 34.60 8.02
N LEU A 192 -33.76 35.79 8.03
CA LEU A 192 -32.32 35.92 8.29
C LEU A 192 -31.97 35.47 9.71
N ALA A 193 -32.77 35.82 10.73
CA ALA A 193 -32.57 35.37 12.10
C ALA A 193 -32.70 33.83 12.25
N ALA A 194 -33.64 33.21 11.53
CA ALA A 194 -33.77 31.76 11.49
C ALA A 194 -32.55 31.10 10.81
N ASN A 195 -32.05 31.67 9.72
CA ASN A 195 -30.83 31.19 9.05
C ASN A 195 -29.60 31.35 9.94
N LEU A 196 -29.49 32.46 10.67
CA LEU A 196 -28.42 32.70 11.64
C LEU A 196 -28.40 31.61 12.72
N THR A 197 -29.56 31.34 13.31
CA THR A 197 -29.71 30.27 14.33
C THR A 197 -29.32 28.90 13.77
N LYS A 198 -29.66 28.62 12.51
CA LYS A 198 -29.28 27.38 11.83
C LYS A 198 -27.76 27.26 11.67
N ILE A 199 -27.08 28.32 11.23
CA ILE A 199 -25.62 28.33 11.09
C ILE A 199 -24.94 28.18 12.45
N GLN A 200 -25.41 28.87 13.49
CA GLN A 200 -24.85 28.74 14.84
C GLN A 200 -24.99 27.32 15.41
N THR A 201 -26.10 26.65 15.10
CA THR A 201 -26.30 25.24 15.44
C THR A 201 -25.33 24.33 14.67
N GLN A 202 -25.10 24.60 13.38
CA GLN A 202 -24.12 23.88 12.56
C GLN A 202 -22.69 24.12 13.03
N GLU A 203 -22.34 25.36 13.40
CA GLU A 203 -21.04 25.73 13.95
C GLU A 203 -20.74 24.95 15.22
N SER A 204 -21.70 24.89 16.16
CA SER A 204 -21.59 24.09 17.37
C SER A 204 -21.36 22.60 17.05
N GLY A 205 -22.02 22.09 16.00
CA GLY A 205 -21.80 20.73 15.50
C GLY A 205 -20.38 20.50 14.95
N VAL A 206 -19.86 21.45 14.16
CA VAL A 206 -18.50 21.39 13.60
C VAL A 206 -17.44 21.52 14.72
N LEU A 207 -17.66 22.38 15.72
CA LEU A 207 -16.79 22.51 16.87
C LEU A 207 -16.75 21.22 17.70
N SER A 208 -17.89 20.58 17.90
CA SER A 208 -17.98 19.27 18.53
C SER A 208 -17.24 18.21 17.71
N ALA A 209 -17.46 18.15 16.38
CA ALA A 209 -16.76 17.24 15.49
C ALA A 209 -15.23 17.45 15.49
N ARG A 210 -14.79 18.71 15.58
CA ARG A 210 -13.36 19.09 15.70
C ARG A 210 -12.76 18.60 17.01
N SER A 211 -13.49 18.73 18.12
CA SER A 211 -13.04 18.21 19.42
C SER A 211 -12.98 16.68 19.45
N ASN A 212 -13.81 16.02 18.64
CA ASN A 212 -13.89 14.58 18.49
C ASN A 212 -13.14 14.05 17.25
N ALA A 213 -12.25 14.86 16.64
CA ALA A 213 -11.47 14.44 15.50
C ALA A 213 -10.55 13.28 15.91
N ASN A 214 -10.97 12.07 15.58
CA ASN A 214 -10.25 10.85 15.90
C ASN A 214 -9.22 10.55 14.81
N ASP A 215 -8.21 9.73 15.13
CA ASP A 215 -7.15 9.32 14.21
C ASP A 215 -7.63 8.38 13.08
N GLY A 216 -8.91 7.99 13.11
CA GLY A 216 -9.54 7.11 12.15
C GLY A 216 -9.13 5.63 12.30
N VAL A 217 -8.54 5.26 13.44
CA VAL A 217 -8.06 3.92 13.74
C VAL A 217 -8.71 3.40 15.03
N GLN A 218 -9.21 2.16 15.04
CA GLN A 218 -9.79 1.54 16.25
C GLN A 218 -8.75 0.75 17.04
N PHE A 219 -7.89 0.03 16.33
CA PHE A 219 -6.88 -0.85 16.92
C PHE A 219 -5.61 -0.77 16.10
N VAL A 220 -4.47 -0.70 16.79
CA VAL A 220 -3.15 -0.80 16.18
C VAL A 220 -2.47 -2.05 16.74
N ASP A 221 -2.14 -2.95 15.84
CA ASP A 221 -1.29 -4.12 16.08
C ASP A 221 0.11 -3.75 15.58
N THR A 222 0.97 -3.36 16.52
CA THR A 222 2.33 -2.89 16.21
C THR A 222 3.17 -4.04 15.68
N ALA A 223 3.98 -3.78 14.65
CA ALA A 223 4.95 -4.75 14.17
C ALA A 223 5.94 -5.11 15.29
N ASP A 224 6.09 -6.41 15.58
CA ASP A 224 7.17 -6.93 16.41
C ASP A 224 8.43 -7.14 15.56
N ALA A 225 9.58 -6.81 16.13
CA ALA A 225 10.89 -7.09 15.53
C ALA A 225 11.21 -8.59 15.51
N ALA A 226 10.62 -9.37 16.42
CA ALA A 226 10.81 -10.82 16.53
C ALA A 226 9.99 -11.62 15.52
N ASP A 227 8.87 -11.07 15.03
CA ASP A 227 7.99 -11.68 14.03
C ASP A 227 8.54 -11.62 12.59
N GLY A 228 9.77 -11.10 12.43
CA GLY A 228 10.46 -11.08 11.15
C GLY A 228 10.45 -12.47 10.52
N SER A 229 9.97 -12.56 9.27
CA SER A 229 9.83 -13.83 8.53
C SER A 229 11.06 -14.69 8.76
N GLY A 230 10.85 -15.85 9.40
CA GLY A 230 11.92 -16.79 9.74
C GLY A 230 12.86 -16.95 8.56
N SER A 231 14.17 -16.88 8.85
CA SER A 231 15.23 -16.84 7.85
C SER A 231 14.95 -17.85 6.73
N LYS A 232 14.68 -17.38 5.50
CA LYS A 232 14.46 -18.25 4.32
C LYS A 232 15.74 -18.89 3.81
N LEU A 233 16.85 -18.70 4.52
CA LEU A 233 18.15 -19.29 4.23
C LEU A 233 18.13 -20.81 3.96
N PRO A 234 17.47 -21.67 4.76
CA PRO A 234 17.52 -23.11 4.50
C PRO A 234 16.76 -23.47 3.23
N GLN A 235 15.63 -22.81 2.95
CA GLN A 235 14.87 -23.02 1.71
C GLN A 235 15.67 -22.58 0.47
N ASN A 236 16.27 -21.38 0.53
CA ASN A 236 17.06 -20.85 -0.58
C ASN A 236 18.36 -21.64 -0.79
N ALA A 237 18.99 -22.12 0.29
CA ALA A 237 20.14 -23.00 0.20
C ALA A 237 19.79 -24.33 -0.48
N ALA A 238 18.63 -24.92 -0.17
CA ALA A 238 18.17 -26.15 -0.83
C ALA A 238 17.93 -25.95 -2.34
N ILE A 239 17.31 -24.83 -2.73
CA ILE A 239 17.10 -24.48 -4.15
C ILE A 239 18.44 -24.27 -4.86
N GLY A 240 19.36 -23.51 -4.25
CA GLY A 240 20.70 -23.27 -4.80
C GLY A 240 21.51 -24.55 -4.97
N PHE A 241 21.41 -25.47 -4.00
CA PHE A 241 22.03 -26.79 -4.07
C PHE A 241 21.46 -27.63 -5.23
N ALA A 242 20.14 -27.67 -5.40
CA ALA A 242 19.50 -28.42 -6.49
C ALA A 242 19.93 -27.90 -7.88
N ILE A 243 19.94 -26.58 -8.07
CA ILE A 243 20.39 -25.95 -9.32
C ILE A 243 21.88 -26.23 -9.57
N GLY A 244 22.71 -26.11 -8.54
CA GLY A 244 24.14 -26.41 -8.64
C GLY A 244 24.43 -27.86 -9.02
N LEU A 245 23.65 -28.81 -8.50
CA LEU A 245 23.77 -30.23 -8.83
C LEU A 245 23.42 -30.50 -10.29
N ILE A 246 22.35 -29.88 -10.81
CA ILE A 246 21.96 -30.00 -12.23
C ILE A 246 23.06 -29.44 -13.13
N LEU A 247 23.56 -28.23 -12.85
CA LEU A 247 24.64 -27.60 -13.61
C LEU A 247 25.92 -28.44 -13.60
N ALA A 248 26.28 -29.03 -12.45
CA ALA A 248 27.44 -29.91 -12.34
C ALA A 248 27.29 -31.16 -13.22
N CYS A 249 26.10 -31.79 -13.24
CA CYS A 249 25.81 -32.91 -14.12
C CYS A 249 25.96 -32.54 -15.61
N VAL A 250 25.40 -31.40 -16.03
CA VAL A 250 25.46 -30.93 -17.43
C VAL A 250 26.88 -30.63 -17.85
N ILE A 251 27.66 -29.90 -17.04
CA ILE A 251 29.05 -29.55 -17.36
C ILE A 251 29.92 -30.81 -17.40
N SER A 252 29.70 -31.75 -16.49
CA SER A 252 30.43 -33.03 -16.48
C SER A 252 30.12 -33.85 -17.74
N PHE A 253 28.87 -33.84 -18.20
CA PHE A 253 28.46 -34.50 -19.44
C PHE A 253 29.05 -33.83 -20.69
N LEU A 254 28.95 -32.50 -20.82
CA LEU A 254 29.52 -31.75 -21.95
C LEU A 254 31.05 -31.91 -22.04
N ARG A 255 31.74 -31.92 -20.89
CA ARG A 255 33.18 -32.12 -20.85
C ARG A 255 33.57 -33.55 -21.21
N ALA A 256 32.77 -34.54 -20.85
CA ALA A 256 32.95 -35.92 -21.30
C ALA A 256 32.76 -36.03 -22.82
N ALA A 257 31.69 -35.43 -23.36
CA ALA A 257 31.38 -35.43 -24.79
C ALA A 257 32.45 -34.73 -25.66
N ALA A 258 33.01 -33.61 -25.18
CA ALA A 258 34.01 -32.84 -25.91
C ALA A 258 35.37 -33.55 -26.11
N ARG A 259 35.69 -34.59 -25.32
CA ARG A 259 36.97 -35.33 -25.45
C ARG A 259 36.90 -36.46 -26.45
N SER A 260 35.74 -37.07 -26.65
CA SER A 260 35.56 -38.17 -27.61
C SER A 260 35.84 -37.72 -29.06
N GLY A 261 35.70 -36.43 -29.38
CA GLY A 261 35.98 -35.88 -30.71
C GLY A 261 37.44 -35.55 -31.03
N ARG A 262 38.35 -35.51 -30.04
CA ARG A 262 39.76 -35.11 -30.25
C ARG A 262 40.76 -36.26 -30.35
N GLY A 263 40.31 -37.51 -30.18
CA GLY A 263 41.14 -38.72 -30.29
C GLY A 263 41.29 -39.28 -31.71
N GLY A 264 40.63 -38.68 -32.71
CA GLY A 264 40.69 -39.11 -34.11
C GLY A 264 41.58 -38.23 -34.98
N ALA A 265 42.78 -37.86 -34.53
CA ALA A 265 43.81 -37.44 -35.46
C ALA A 265 44.51 -38.73 -35.96
N PRO A 266 44.33 -39.16 -37.22
CA PRO A 266 45.06 -40.32 -37.73
C PRO A 266 46.56 -40.07 -37.56
N ALA A 267 47.24 -41.06 -37.00
CA ALA A 267 48.69 -41.05 -36.90
C ALA A 267 49.28 -40.80 -38.29
N MET A 268 49.77 -39.58 -38.52
CA MET A 268 50.60 -39.29 -39.69
C MET A 268 51.90 -40.08 -39.53
N PRO A 269 52.28 -40.93 -40.50
CA PRO A 269 53.50 -41.71 -40.42
C PRO A 269 54.73 -40.81 -40.41
N ALA A 270 55.72 -41.25 -39.63
CA ALA A 270 56.97 -40.56 -39.40
C ALA A 270 57.79 -40.34 -40.69
N ALA A 271 58.27 -39.10 -40.82
CA ALA A 271 59.56 -38.67 -41.40
C ALA A 271 59.91 -39.03 -42.85
N GLN A 272 59.98 -38.00 -43.70
CA GLN A 272 61.06 -37.86 -44.68
C GLN A 272 62.02 -36.73 -44.26
N PRO A 273 63.34 -36.88 -44.47
CA PRO A 273 64.35 -35.90 -44.07
C PRO A 273 64.61 -34.83 -45.14
N MET A 274 64.86 -33.61 -44.65
CA MET A 274 65.71 -32.52 -45.19
C MET A 274 65.45 -31.95 -46.59
N MET A 275 65.18 -30.64 -46.62
CA MET A 275 65.99 -29.65 -47.35
C MET A 275 65.97 -28.31 -46.59
N PRO A 276 67.10 -27.59 -46.44
CA PRO A 276 67.13 -26.25 -45.86
C PRO A 276 66.55 -25.23 -46.84
N SER A 277 65.42 -24.62 -46.48
CA SER A 277 64.80 -23.56 -47.26
C SER A 277 65.48 -22.21 -46.96
N PRO A 278 65.82 -21.40 -47.99
CA PRO A 278 66.59 -20.17 -47.82
C PRO A 278 65.78 -19.05 -47.20
N ALA A 279 66.49 -18.17 -46.49
CA ALA A 279 65.98 -16.95 -45.87
C ALA A 279 65.43 -15.97 -46.94
N LEU A 280 64.22 -15.45 -46.69
CA LEU A 280 63.64 -14.30 -47.39
C LEU A 280 62.92 -13.38 -46.39
N PRO A 281 62.78 -12.08 -46.71
CA PRO A 281 62.99 -10.98 -45.77
C PRO A 281 61.73 -10.52 -45.03
N ALA A 282 61.99 -9.74 -43.98
CA ALA A 282 61.03 -9.07 -43.11
C ALA A 282 59.87 -8.40 -43.86
N ALA A 283 58.64 -8.77 -43.50
CA ALA A 283 57.44 -8.09 -43.93
C ALA A 283 57.26 -6.75 -43.17
N PRO A 284 56.78 -5.68 -43.84
CA PRO A 284 56.61 -4.35 -43.27
C PRO A 284 55.45 -4.27 -42.25
N PRO A 285 55.44 -3.24 -41.38
CA PRO A 285 54.43 -3.08 -40.33
C PRO A 285 53.05 -2.81 -40.93
N VAL A 286 52.04 -3.58 -40.47
CA VAL A 286 50.63 -3.38 -40.80
C VAL A 286 50.12 -2.13 -40.06
N PRO A 287 49.43 -1.19 -40.73
CA PRO A 287 48.91 0.03 -40.12
C PRO A 287 47.76 -0.24 -39.14
N ALA A 288 47.73 0.56 -38.08
CA ALA A 288 46.71 0.56 -37.04
C ALA A 288 45.30 0.74 -37.62
N ALA A 289 44.36 -0.11 -37.17
CA ALA A 289 42.95 0.04 -37.47
C ALA A 289 42.41 1.36 -36.87
N PRO A 290 41.58 2.12 -37.60
CA PRO A 290 41.01 3.37 -37.11
C PRO A 290 40.00 3.09 -35.99
N ALA A 291 40.11 3.86 -34.92
CA ALA A 291 39.16 3.91 -33.83
C ALA A 291 37.76 4.29 -34.35
N ILE A 292 36.83 3.34 -34.31
CA ILE A 292 35.41 3.60 -34.53
C ILE A 292 34.93 4.42 -33.33
N SER A 293 34.82 5.73 -33.56
CA SER A 293 34.20 6.66 -32.65
C SER A 293 32.69 6.43 -32.68
N GLY A 294 32.14 5.88 -31.60
CA GLY A 294 30.70 5.81 -31.39
C GLY A 294 30.08 7.21 -31.34
N PRO A 295 28.84 7.39 -31.83
CA PRO A 295 28.21 8.71 -31.88
C PRO A 295 27.92 9.22 -30.47
N ARG A 296 28.48 10.39 -30.15
CA ARG A 296 28.05 11.23 -29.03
C ARG A 296 26.62 11.68 -29.29
N LEU A 297 25.68 11.21 -28.49
CA LEU A 297 24.34 11.80 -28.39
C LEU A 297 24.47 13.19 -27.77
N ASN A 298 24.43 14.18 -28.65
CA ASN A 298 24.34 15.60 -28.34
C ASN A 298 22.89 15.90 -27.94
N GLY A 299 22.64 16.01 -26.63
CA GLY A 299 21.35 16.41 -26.08
C GLY A 299 21.14 17.91 -26.24
N GLY A 300 20.82 18.34 -27.46
CA GLY A 300 20.37 19.69 -27.79
C GLY A 300 18.85 19.73 -27.88
N ALA A 301 18.26 20.63 -27.10
CA ALA A 301 16.84 20.94 -27.06
C ALA A 301 16.21 21.14 -28.44
N PHE A 302 15.03 20.58 -28.67
CA PHE A 302 14.06 21.18 -29.59
C PHE A 302 12.62 20.97 -29.10
N ASN A 303 12.01 22.11 -28.88
CA ASN A 303 10.61 22.41 -28.65
C ASN A 303 9.86 22.26 -29.99
N GLY A 304 8.62 21.76 -30.03
CA GLY A 304 7.83 21.88 -31.26
C GLY A 304 6.65 20.93 -31.43
N ASN A 305 5.46 21.49 -31.21
CA ASN A 305 4.15 21.04 -31.71
C ASN A 305 4.15 20.55 -33.16
N GLY A 306 3.27 19.60 -33.50
CA GLY A 306 2.92 19.33 -34.89
C GLY A 306 2.00 18.12 -35.07
N ALA A 307 0.83 18.34 -35.64
CA ALA A 307 -0.27 17.40 -35.84
C ALA A 307 -0.09 16.43 -37.02
N ALA A 308 -0.64 15.20 -36.87
CA ALA A 308 -1.31 14.28 -37.83
C ALA A 308 -0.68 14.03 -39.25
N PRO A 309 -1.20 13.13 -40.14
CA PRO A 309 -2.18 12.03 -40.02
C PRO A 309 -1.73 10.68 -40.66
N GLY A 310 -2.53 9.62 -40.46
CA GLY A 310 -2.81 8.59 -41.49
C GLY A 310 -1.84 7.39 -41.64
N GLY A 311 -2.38 6.16 -41.53
CA GLY A 311 -1.58 4.95 -41.78
C GLY A 311 -2.38 3.64 -41.71
N ARG A 312 -3.06 3.34 -42.81
CA ARG A 312 -3.81 2.12 -43.17
C ARG A 312 -2.92 0.86 -43.21
N ALA A 313 -3.36 -0.26 -42.62
CA ALA A 313 -3.09 -1.63 -43.10
C ALA A 313 -3.86 -2.70 -42.31
N GLY A 314 -4.23 -3.81 -42.97
CA GLY A 314 -4.27 -5.12 -42.29
C GLY A 314 -5.60 -5.85 -42.20
N ARG A 315 -6.17 -6.20 -43.36
CA ARG A 315 -7.30 -7.12 -43.52
C ARG A 315 -6.86 -8.56 -43.21
N GLY A 316 -7.50 -9.24 -42.25
CA GLY A 316 -7.30 -10.66 -41.97
C GLY A 316 -8.61 -11.34 -41.57
N LYS A 317 -9.23 -12.03 -42.52
CA LYS A 317 -10.39 -12.94 -42.32
C LYS A 317 -9.89 -14.26 -41.73
N GLY A 318 -10.54 -14.75 -40.68
CA GLY A 318 -10.42 -16.12 -40.19
C GLY A 318 -11.46 -16.40 -39.13
N ALA A 319 -12.47 -17.18 -39.48
CA ALA A 319 -13.59 -17.55 -38.62
C ALA A 319 -13.32 -18.88 -37.88
N HIS A 320 -14.12 -19.07 -36.82
CA HIS A 320 -14.35 -20.29 -36.03
C HIS A 320 -13.39 -20.57 -34.86
N ALA A 321 -13.80 -20.17 -33.65
CA ALA A 321 -14.22 -21.08 -32.57
C ALA A 321 -14.52 -20.29 -31.27
N ARG A 322 -15.73 -20.44 -30.73
CA ARG A 322 -16.01 -20.31 -29.27
C ARG A 322 -15.64 -21.67 -28.63
N PRO A 323 -15.24 -21.78 -27.34
CA PRO A 323 -15.91 -21.11 -26.20
C PRO A 323 -15.01 -20.68 -25.00
N SER A 324 -15.61 -19.88 -24.10
CA SER A 324 -15.32 -19.71 -22.64
C SER A 324 -13.93 -19.22 -22.24
N ALA A 325 -13.66 -18.70 -21.05
CA ALA A 325 -14.34 -17.89 -20.04
C ALA A 325 -13.18 -17.47 -19.11
N ASP A 326 -13.24 -16.26 -18.55
CA ASP A 326 -12.40 -15.73 -17.48
C ASP A 326 -10.90 -15.52 -17.71
N GLY A 327 -10.45 -14.33 -17.32
CA GLY A 327 -9.03 -13.94 -17.25
C GLY A 327 -8.72 -12.70 -18.09
N ARG A 328 -9.17 -11.51 -17.67
CA ARG A 328 -8.54 -10.26 -18.10
C ARG A 328 -7.82 -9.63 -16.93
N ASP A 329 -6.51 -9.60 -17.09
CA ASP A 329 -5.55 -8.78 -16.38
C ASP A 329 -5.96 -7.30 -16.46
N ALA A 330 -6.33 -6.73 -15.33
CA ALA A 330 -6.45 -5.28 -15.16
C ALA A 330 -5.07 -4.73 -14.84
N GLN A 331 -4.34 -4.36 -15.89
CA GLN A 331 -3.18 -3.48 -15.79
C GLN A 331 -3.69 -2.08 -15.46
N ALA A 332 -3.67 -1.73 -14.18
CA ALA A 332 -4.18 -0.48 -13.66
C ALA A 332 -3.25 0.68 -14.05
N ASN A 333 -3.81 1.55 -14.90
CA ASN A 333 -3.30 2.85 -15.27
C ASN A 333 -3.29 3.77 -14.02
N SER A 334 -2.12 4.10 -13.51
CA SER A 334 -1.92 4.84 -12.25
C SER A 334 -1.81 6.35 -12.47
N ASP A 335 -2.82 6.95 -13.11
CA ASP A 335 -2.93 8.41 -13.29
C ASP A 335 -4.40 8.85 -13.23
N LEU A 336 -5.08 8.56 -12.12
CA LEU A 336 -6.38 9.17 -11.82
C LEU A 336 -6.20 10.26 -10.77
N PRO A 337 -6.63 11.51 -11.03
CA PRO A 337 -6.68 12.54 -10.02
C PRO A 337 -7.63 12.09 -8.91
N ILE A 338 -7.18 12.26 -7.66
CA ILE A 338 -7.98 12.08 -6.45
C ILE A 338 -9.31 12.78 -6.66
N ALA A 339 -10.38 12.00 -6.82
CA ALA A 339 -11.74 12.52 -6.89
C ALA A 339 -12.04 13.17 -5.55
N LEU A 340 -11.92 14.50 -5.55
CA LEU A 340 -12.40 15.41 -4.53
C LEU A 340 -13.91 15.16 -4.39
N TRP A 341 -14.30 14.34 -3.41
CA TRP A 341 -15.70 14.17 -3.04
C TRP A 341 -16.22 15.53 -2.56
N THR A 342 -16.86 16.23 -3.48
CA THR A 342 -17.55 17.49 -3.24
C THR A 342 -19.01 17.11 -3.03
N GLU A 343 -19.35 16.64 -1.84
CA GLU A 343 -20.74 16.58 -1.38
C GLU A 343 -21.18 18.01 -1.05
N ASP A 344 -21.50 18.78 -2.09
CA ASP A 344 -22.32 19.97 -1.93
C ASP A 344 -23.03 20.25 -3.26
N ARG A 345 -24.08 19.46 -3.51
CA ARG A 345 -25.05 19.75 -4.57
C ARG A 345 -26.21 20.49 -3.88
N PRO A 346 -26.33 21.82 -4.02
CA PRO A 346 -27.48 22.52 -3.47
C PRO A 346 -28.74 21.95 -4.13
N GLU A 347 -29.71 21.56 -3.31
CA GLU A 347 -31.02 21.12 -3.76
C GLU A 347 -31.60 22.15 -4.73
N ARG A 348 -31.86 21.72 -5.96
CA ARG A 348 -32.57 22.53 -6.95
C ARG A 348 -33.98 22.74 -6.41
N PRO A 349 -34.49 23.98 -6.33
CA PRO A 349 -35.89 24.21 -6.01
C PRO A 349 -36.77 23.53 -7.07
N GLU A 350 -37.67 22.67 -6.61
CA GLU A 350 -38.65 22.00 -7.45
C GLU A 350 -39.45 23.03 -8.24
N ARG A 351 -39.57 22.83 -9.55
CA ARG A 351 -40.45 23.65 -10.39
C ARG A 351 -41.90 23.37 -9.99
N PRO A 352 -42.75 24.40 -9.91
CA PRO A 352 -44.17 24.21 -9.67
C PRO A 352 -44.80 23.45 -10.85
N VAL A 353 -45.47 22.34 -10.54
CA VAL A 353 -46.31 21.60 -11.48
C VAL A 353 -47.62 22.37 -11.64
N PRO A 354 -48.01 22.83 -12.85
CA PRO A 354 -49.29 23.45 -13.06
C PRO A 354 -50.37 22.38 -13.25
N GLY A 355 -51.46 22.48 -12.49
CA GLY A 355 -52.72 21.82 -12.81
C GLY A 355 -52.99 20.53 -12.05
N ARG A 356 -53.48 20.65 -10.82
CA ARG A 356 -54.41 19.67 -10.28
C ARG A 356 -55.45 20.38 -9.41
N ALA A 357 -56.66 20.49 -9.94
CA ALA A 357 -57.82 20.97 -9.21
C ALA A 357 -58.09 20.03 -8.03
N VAL A 358 -57.99 20.57 -6.82
CA VAL A 358 -58.42 19.91 -5.58
C VAL A 358 -59.83 20.43 -5.29
N PRO A 359 -60.82 19.55 -5.06
CA PRO A 359 -62.17 19.99 -4.74
C PRO A 359 -62.24 20.59 -3.34
N ASP A 360 -63.05 21.66 -3.24
CA ASP A 360 -63.47 22.33 -2.03
C ASP A 360 -63.89 21.33 -0.95
N ARG A 361 -63.21 21.38 0.21
CA ARG A 361 -63.71 20.76 1.42
C ARG A 361 -63.78 21.80 2.53
N ALA A 362 -65.00 21.94 3.02
CA ALA A 362 -65.45 22.95 3.96
C ALA A 362 -64.61 23.02 5.24
N VAL A 363 -64.44 24.28 5.67
CA VAL A 363 -63.93 24.77 6.94
C VAL A 363 -64.78 24.24 8.11
N PRO A 364 -64.18 23.83 9.23
CA PRO A 364 -64.74 24.05 10.54
C PRO A 364 -64.09 25.28 11.18
N ASP A 365 -64.97 26.23 11.49
CA ASP A 365 -64.71 27.43 12.26
C ASP A 365 -64.29 27.04 13.68
N GLY A 366 -63.15 27.54 14.12
CA GLY A 366 -62.50 27.17 15.37
C GLY A 366 -61.72 28.36 15.91
N GLY A 367 -62.45 29.38 16.38
CA GLY A 367 -61.90 30.51 17.10
C GLY A 367 -61.20 30.05 18.38
N GLY A 368 -59.87 30.10 18.37
CA GLY A 368 -59.00 29.93 19.52
C GLY A 368 -58.19 31.20 19.74
N ASP A 369 -58.49 31.88 20.84
CA ASP A 369 -57.86 33.08 21.38
C ASP A 369 -56.33 32.91 21.57
N PRO A 370 -55.47 33.74 20.95
CA PRO A 370 -54.02 33.60 21.03
C PRO A 370 -53.38 34.22 22.30
N THR A 371 -54.15 34.51 23.35
CA THR A 371 -53.61 35.15 24.58
C THR A 371 -53.45 34.26 25.80
N GLN A 372 -53.63 32.93 25.71
CA GLN A 372 -53.31 32.03 26.84
C GLN A 372 -51.81 31.66 26.90
N THR A 373 -51.08 32.61 27.49
CA THR A 373 -50.12 32.44 28.60
C THR A 373 -49.17 31.24 28.61
N ALA A 374 -47.91 31.59 28.44
CA ALA A 374 -46.69 30.82 28.69
C ALA A 374 -46.40 30.50 30.18
N GLU A 375 -47.43 30.31 31.02
CA GLU A 375 -47.24 30.03 32.45
C GLU A 375 -47.34 28.54 32.82
N ASP A 376 -47.79 27.67 31.92
CA ASP A 376 -48.12 26.27 32.26
C ASP A 376 -47.00 25.25 32.02
N LEU A 377 -45.80 25.69 31.62
CA LEU A 377 -44.67 24.80 31.29
C LEU A 377 -43.56 24.72 32.36
N THR A 378 -43.61 25.54 33.41
CA THR A 378 -42.58 25.51 34.48
C THR A 378 -42.98 24.66 35.69
N GLY A 379 -44.23 24.20 35.79
CA GLY A 379 -44.73 23.40 36.92
C GLY A 379 -44.40 21.90 36.88
N ARG A 380 -44.08 21.33 35.70
CA ARG A 380 -43.98 19.86 35.54
C ARG A 380 -42.59 19.23 35.77
N ILE A 381 -41.57 20.02 36.09
CA ILE A 381 -40.19 19.51 36.32
C ILE A 381 -39.91 19.29 37.82
N ALA A 382 -40.75 19.80 38.73
CA ALA A 382 -40.52 19.72 40.18
C ALA A 382 -41.04 18.43 40.85
N GLU A 383 -41.79 17.56 40.16
CA GLU A 383 -42.51 16.45 40.81
C GLU A 383 -41.95 15.03 40.57
N SER A 384 -40.82 14.89 39.89
CA SER A 384 -40.24 13.57 39.52
C SER A 384 -39.15 13.05 40.49
N LYS A 385 -38.95 13.67 41.67
CA LYS A 385 -37.81 13.35 42.56
C LYS A 385 -38.17 12.72 43.90
N LYS A 386 -39.31 12.04 44.02
CA LYS A 386 -39.72 11.43 45.29
C LYS A 386 -40.34 10.06 45.12
N GLY A 387 -39.49 9.03 45.05
CA GLY A 387 -39.91 7.68 45.35
C GLY A 387 -39.09 6.61 44.64
N GLU A 388 -37.97 6.19 45.24
CA GLU A 388 -37.59 4.77 45.23
C GLU A 388 -36.63 4.49 46.39
N GLY A 389 -37.18 3.88 47.44
CA GLY A 389 -36.45 3.33 48.58
C GLY A 389 -35.80 1.99 48.22
N LYS A 390 -34.59 1.74 48.72
CA LYS A 390 -34.31 0.83 49.85
C LYS A 390 -34.91 -0.59 49.72
N ALA A 391 -34.09 -1.53 49.26
CA ALA A 391 -34.00 -2.91 49.73
C ALA A 391 -32.63 -3.48 49.29
N GLY A 392 -31.67 -3.67 50.21
CA GLY A 392 -31.25 -5.00 50.70
C GLY A 392 -29.88 -5.35 50.12
N ARG A 393 -28.74 -5.15 50.81
CA ARG A 393 -28.16 -5.99 51.88
C ARG A 393 -28.06 -7.47 51.47
N GLU A 394 -26.86 -7.92 51.07
CA GLU A 394 -26.04 -8.89 51.84
C GLU A 394 -24.91 -9.56 51.02
N ARG A 395 -23.75 -9.67 51.70
CA ARG A 395 -22.69 -10.71 51.63
C ARG A 395 -21.68 -10.72 50.46
N GLY A 396 -20.41 -10.64 50.86
CA GLY A 396 -19.27 -11.08 50.05
C GLY A 396 -17.92 -10.51 50.52
N ALA A 397 -17.51 -10.81 51.75
CA ALA A 397 -16.18 -10.49 52.27
C ALA A 397 -15.18 -11.61 51.90
N ALA A 398 -14.07 -11.24 51.26
CA ALA A 398 -12.79 -11.96 51.19
C ALA A 398 -11.72 -10.85 51.06
N LYS A 399 -11.06 -10.39 52.13
CA LYS A 399 -9.94 -10.97 52.90
C LYS A 399 -8.71 -11.36 52.08
N ASP A 400 -7.64 -10.58 52.31
CA ASP A 400 -6.20 -10.89 52.36
C ASP A 400 -5.56 -11.35 51.01
N ASP A 401 -4.61 -10.63 50.39
CA ASP A 401 -3.22 -10.42 50.83
C ASP A 401 -2.52 -9.25 50.08
N PRO A 402 -1.83 -8.31 50.77
CA PRO A 402 -0.81 -7.46 50.17
C PRO A 402 0.58 -7.75 50.76
N ALA A 403 1.28 -8.75 50.20
CA ALA A 403 2.68 -9.00 50.54
C ALA A 403 3.46 -9.60 49.35
N ALA A 404 3.97 -8.74 48.48
CA ALA A 404 5.16 -9.05 47.67
C ALA A 404 5.82 -7.74 47.21
N LEU A 405 6.45 -7.07 48.18
CA LEU A 405 7.54 -6.15 47.95
C LEU A 405 8.72 -6.95 47.36
N ILE A 406 9.07 -6.74 46.10
CA ILE A 406 10.42 -7.09 45.61
C ILE A 406 11.03 -5.82 45.02
N ARG A 407 11.87 -5.19 45.85
CA ARG A 407 12.90 -4.24 45.43
C ARG A 407 13.97 -5.05 44.70
N TYR A 408 14.29 -4.69 43.45
CA TYR A 408 15.60 -4.96 42.88
C TYR A 408 16.35 -3.64 42.84
N ASP A 409 17.30 -3.55 43.75
CA ASP A 409 18.38 -2.58 43.79
C ASP A 409 19.65 -3.43 43.90
N LEU A 410 20.55 -3.33 42.92
CA LEU A 410 21.89 -3.88 42.99
C LEU A 410 22.75 -3.29 41.87
N ASP A 411 23.42 -2.20 42.25
CA ASP A 411 24.70 -1.79 41.70
C ASP A 411 25.71 -2.96 41.66
N LYS A 412 26.38 -3.11 40.51
CA LYS A 412 27.80 -3.46 40.39
C LYS A 412 28.34 -3.06 39.02
#